data_AF-A0A821ULL6-F1
#
_entry.id   AF-A0A821ULL6-F1
#
_cell.length_a   1.000
_cell.length_b   1.000
_cell.length_c   1.000
_cell.angle_alpha   90.00
_cell.angle_beta   90.00
_cell.angle_gamma   90.00
#
_symmetry.space_group_name_H-M   'P 1'
#
loop_
_entity.id
_entity.type
_entity.pdbx_description
1 polymer ?
#
loop_
_entity_poly.entity_id
_entity_poly.type
_entity_poly.pdbx_seq_one_letter_code
_entity_poly.pdbx_strand_id
1 'polypeptide(L)'
;MNQEKNVANINAGEIIIATNLAGRGTDIKTEEIEKHGGLHVIVTFMPPNKRVEEQAFGRTSRQGKRGTSQRILNAINLIEYEDFDIQKITQLRDRIEAKMLCDFEN
;
A
#
# COMPACT_ATOMS: atom_id res chain seq x y z
N MET A 1 -11.70 24.06 -14.10
CA MET A 1 -12.24 22.70 -13.93
C MET A 1 -11.97 22.30 -12.50
N ASN A 2 -12.93 22.54 -11.60
CA ASN A 2 -12.79 22.23 -10.19
C ASN A 2 -12.76 20.72 -10.05
N GLN A 3 -11.59 20.15 -9.74
CA GLN A 3 -11.53 18.83 -9.13
C GLN A 3 -12.21 18.99 -7.78
N GLU A 4 -13.51 18.68 -7.70
CA GLU A 4 -14.12 18.34 -6.43
C GLU A 4 -13.24 17.26 -5.83
N LYS A 5 -12.46 17.64 -4.82
CA LYS A 5 -11.49 16.76 -4.21
C LYS A 5 -12.31 15.65 -3.56
N ASN A 6 -12.23 14.43 -4.11
CA ASN A 6 -12.69 13.23 -3.43
C ASN A 6 -11.87 13.10 -2.15
N VAL A 7 -12.37 13.72 -1.08
CA VAL A 7 -11.71 13.84 0.21
C VAL A 7 -12.57 13.09 1.19
N ALA A 8 -12.01 12.04 1.76
CA ALA A 8 -12.63 11.31 2.85
C ALA A 8 -12.03 11.81 4.15
N ASN A 9 -12.85 12.38 5.04
CA ASN A 9 -12.46 12.60 6.44
C ASN A 9 -12.66 11.30 7.19
N ILE A 10 -11.71 10.92 8.03
CA ILE A 10 -11.80 9.70 8.83
C ILE A 10 -11.79 10.03 10.34
N ASN A 11 -12.62 9.33 11.10
CA ASN A 11 -12.68 9.42 12.56
C ASN A 11 -12.01 8.23 13.25
N ALA A 12 -11.73 8.37 14.55
CA ALA A 12 -11.17 7.28 15.32
C ALA A 12 -12.13 6.08 15.36
N GLY A 13 -11.61 4.88 15.10
CA GLY A 13 -12.38 3.63 15.05
C GLY A 13 -12.99 3.29 13.70
N GLU A 14 -12.92 4.19 12.72
CA GLU A 14 -13.38 3.88 11.36
C GLU A 14 -12.39 2.93 10.65
N ILE A 15 -12.95 1.97 9.91
CA ILE A 15 -12.21 0.96 9.17
C ILE A 15 -12.58 1.07 7.69
N ILE A 16 -11.56 1.22 6.84
CA ILE A 16 -11.72 1.24 5.39
C ILE A 16 -11.18 -0.07 4.83
N ILE A 17 -12.02 -0.81 4.11
CA ILE A 17 -11.60 -1.99 3.35
C ILE A 17 -11.60 -1.60 1.88
N ALA A 18 -10.43 -1.66 1.25
CA ALA A 18 -10.26 -1.35 -0.17
C ALA A 18 -9.65 -2.55 -0.89
N THR A 19 -10.18 -2.84 -2.07
CA THR A 19 -9.51 -3.70 -3.06
C THR A 19 -8.55 -2.85 -3.89
N ASN A 20 -7.68 -3.47 -4.69
CA ASN A 20 -6.66 -2.76 -5.49
C ASN A 20 -7.17 -1.60 -6.35
N LEU A 21 -8.46 -1.60 -6.72
CA LEU A 21 -9.07 -0.55 -7.54
C LEU A 21 -9.82 0.50 -6.71
N ALA A 22 -10.24 0.17 -5.49
CA ALA A 22 -11.07 1.05 -4.66
C ALA A 22 -10.26 2.20 -4.04
N GLY A 23 -10.87 3.38 -3.93
CA GLY A 23 -10.25 4.54 -3.27
C GLY A 23 -9.09 5.21 -4.04
N ARG A 24 -8.84 4.80 -5.30
CA ARG A 24 -7.86 5.48 -6.14
C ARG A 24 -8.28 6.93 -6.38
N GLY A 25 -7.34 7.86 -6.19
CA GLY A 25 -7.60 9.29 -6.35
C GLY A 25 -8.37 9.95 -5.20
N THR A 26 -8.76 9.19 -4.16
CA THR A 26 -9.32 9.76 -2.92
C THR A 26 -8.19 10.15 -1.98
N ASP A 27 -8.24 11.37 -1.48
CA ASP A 27 -7.34 11.86 -0.42
C ASP A 27 -7.98 11.61 0.95
N ILE A 28 -7.30 10.87 1.81
CA ILE A 28 -7.79 10.55 3.15
C ILE A 28 -7.22 11.59 4.10
N LYS A 29 -8.10 12.42 4.66
CA LYS A 29 -7.78 13.46 5.63
C LYS A 29 -7.75 12.87 7.04
N THR A 30 -6.62 13.05 7.71
CA THR A 30 -6.33 12.37 8.99
C THR A 30 -6.33 13.31 10.19
N GLU A 31 -6.72 14.59 10.03
CA GLU A 31 -6.65 15.61 11.08
C GLU A 31 -7.28 15.18 12.41
N GLU A 32 -8.44 14.51 12.36
CA GLU A 32 -9.17 14.05 13.55
C GLU A 32 -8.52 12.86 14.27
N ILE A 33 -7.63 12.13 13.59
CA ILE A 33 -6.97 10.91 14.12
C ILE A 33 -5.48 11.09 14.43
N GLU A 34 -4.88 12.24 14.11
CA GLU A 34 -3.45 12.51 14.38
C GLU A 34 -3.06 12.34 15.85
N LYS A 35 -3.94 12.73 16.78
CA LYS A 35 -3.72 12.58 18.22
C LYS A 35 -3.61 11.11 18.66
N HIS A 36 -4.10 10.18 17.84
CA HIS A 36 -4.06 8.73 18.09
C HIS A 36 -2.93 8.01 17.31
N GLY A 37 -2.04 8.75 16.66
CA GLY A 37 -0.96 8.18 15.84
C GLY A 37 -1.24 8.16 14.33
N GLY A 38 -2.37 8.72 13.89
CA GLY A 38 -2.70 8.87 12.48
C GLY A 38 -3.22 7.59 11.82
N LEU A 39 -3.21 7.57 10.48
CA LEU A 39 -3.77 6.46 9.72
C LEU A 39 -2.85 5.23 9.75
N HIS A 40 -3.40 4.06 10.05
CA HIS A 40 -2.69 2.80 9.93
C HIS A 40 -3.09 2.06 8.65
N VAL A 41 -2.12 1.68 7.82
CA VAL A 41 -2.37 0.96 6.57
C VAL A 41 -1.89 -0.47 6.69
N ILE A 42 -2.78 -1.42 6.42
CA ILE A 42 -2.45 -2.85 6.35
C ILE A 42 -2.58 -3.31 4.91
N VAL A 43 -1.51 -3.87 4.36
CA VAL A 43 -1.53 -4.56 3.06
C VAL A 43 -1.60 -6.06 3.30
N THR A 44 -2.65 -6.70 2.81
CA THR A 44 -3.00 -8.11 3.14
C THR A 44 -2.53 -9.12 2.09
N PHE A 45 -1.76 -8.68 1.10
CA PHE A 45 -1.26 -9.50 0.00
C PHE A 45 0.16 -9.07 -0.38
N MET A 46 0.89 -9.93 -1.11
CA MET A 46 2.17 -9.56 -1.69
C MET A 46 1.91 -8.64 -2.90
N PRO A 47 2.28 -7.35 -2.87
CA PRO A 47 2.06 -6.48 -4.01
C PRO A 47 2.81 -7.00 -5.23
N PRO A 48 2.23 -6.94 -6.45
CA PRO A 48 2.83 -7.54 -7.65
C PRO A 48 4.11 -6.82 -8.08
N ASN A 49 4.28 -5.56 -7.67
CA ASN A 49 5.46 -4.77 -7.95
C ASN A 49 5.72 -3.73 -6.85
N LYS A 50 6.90 -3.14 -6.90
CA LYS A 50 7.32 -2.08 -5.97
C LYS A 50 6.41 -0.86 -6.03
N ARG A 51 5.95 -0.47 -7.22
CA ARG A 51 5.09 0.69 -7.41
C ARG A 51 3.74 0.56 -6.68
N VAL A 52 3.09 -0.61 -6.75
CA VAL A 52 1.82 -0.87 -6.07
C VAL A 52 2.01 -0.89 -4.55
N GLU A 53 3.13 -1.43 -4.07
CA GLU A 53 3.51 -1.40 -2.66
C GLU A 53 3.66 0.04 -2.14
N GLU A 54 4.44 0.87 -2.85
CA GLU A 54 4.63 2.29 -2.51
C GLU A 54 3.32 3.07 -2.57
N GLN A 55 2.43 2.78 -3.52
CA GLN A 55 1.12 3.43 -3.61
C GLN A 55 0.19 3.07 -2.45
N ALA A 56 0.25 1.82 -1.96
CA ALA A 56 -0.52 1.38 -0.81
C ALA A 56 0.01 2.00 0.48
N PHE A 57 1.31 1.89 0.75
CA PHE A 57 1.92 2.46 1.95
C PHE A 57 1.90 3.99 1.96
N GLY A 58 1.99 4.64 0.79
CA GLY A 58 1.87 6.09 0.65
C GLY A 58 0.47 6.66 0.94
N ARG A 59 -0.51 5.82 1.28
CA ARG A 59 -1.84 6.27 1.75
C ARG A 59 -1.80 6.89 3.14
N THR A 60 -0.78 6.57 3.93
CA THR A 60 -0.58 7.16 5.26
C THR A 60 0.55 8.18 5.27
N SER A 61 0.71 8.88 6.39
CA SER A 61 1.81 9.80 6.68
C SER A 61 2.04 10.91 5.64
N ARG A 62 0.97 11.30 4.92
CA ARG A 62 1.05 12.34 3.88
C ARG A 62 1.35 13.69 4.53
N GLN A 63 2.19 14.51 3.89
CA GLN A 63 2.51 15.87 4.37
C GLN A 63 3.05 15.92 5.81
N GLY A 64 3.84 14.92 6.21
CA GLY A 64 4.45 14.87 7.56
C GLY A 64 3.47 14.53 8.68
N LYS A 65 2.24 14.13 8.34
CA LYS A 65 1.27 13.58 9.29
C LYS A 65 1.77 12.27 9.89
N ARG A 66 1.25 11.92 11.06
CA ARG A 66 1.55 10.65 11.72
C ARG A 66 0.86 9.52 10.97
N GLY A 67 1.43 8.33 11.10
CA GLY A 67 0.90 7.17 10.44
C GLY A 67 1.88 6.03 10.43
N THR A 68 1.36 4.84 10.23
CA THR A 68 2.15 3.61 10.15
C THR A 68 1.60 2.72 9.06
N SER A 69 2.46 1.89 8.49
CA SER A 69 2.05 0.86 7.55
C SER A 69 2.69 -0.45 7.91
N GLN A 70 1.97 -1.54 7.64
CA GLN A 70 2.51 -2.88 7.77
C GLN A 70 1.92 -3.79 6.70
N ARG A 71 2.61 -4.89 6.48
CA ARG A 71 2.16 -5.96 5.60
C ARG A 71 1.85 -7.18 6.45
N ILE A 72 0.66 -7.74 6.28
CA ILE A 72 0.23 -8.97 6.96
C ILE A 72 -0.11 -9.98 5.88
N LEU A 73 0.69 -11.02 5.76
CA LEU A 73 0.59 -11.97 4.65
C LEU A 73 0.12 -13.33 5.14
N ASN A 74 -0.72 -13.96 4.32
CA ASN A 74 -1.03 -15.36 4.51
C ASN A 74 0.09 -16.20 3.89
N ALA A 75 0.75 -17.03 4.69
CA ALA A 75 1.82 -17.92 4.25
C ALA A 75 1.39 -18.86 3.10
N ILE A 76 0.11 -19.28 3.07
CA ILE A 76 -0.43 -20.11 1.99
C ILE A 76 -0.33 -19.40 0.64
N ASN A 77 -0.55 -18.08 0.63
CA ASN A 77 -0.46 -17.27 -0.59
C ASN A 77 0.99 -16.99 -1.02
N LEU A 78 1.98 -17.44 -0.24
CA LEU A 78 3.41 -17.24 -0.52
C LEU A 78 4.11 -18.51 -0.98
N ILE A 79 3.42 -19.64 -1.06
CA ILE A 79 4.00 -20.94 -1.44
C ILE A 79 4.70 -20.87 -2.81
N GLU A 80 4.21 -20.03 -3.73
CA GLU A 80 4.80 -19.80 -5.04
C GLU A 80 6.22 -19.20 -4.99
N TYR A 81 6.61 -18.57 -3.89
CA TYR A 81 7.90 -17.90 -3.77
C TYR A 81 9.03 -18.79 -3.22
N GLU A 82 8.79 -20.09 -3.01
CA GLU A 82 9.74 -21.11 -2.51
C GLU A 82 10.40 -20.81 -1.13
N ASP A 83 10.16 -19.63 -0.56
CA ASP A 83 10.70 -19.15 0.72
C ASP A 83 9.59 -18.41 1.49
N PHE A 84 9.73 -18.29 2.80
CA PHE A 84 8.86 -17.50 3.68
C PHE A 84 9.56 -16.25 4.21
N ASP A 85 10.83 -16.07 3.91
CA ASP A 85 11.56 -14.83 4.18
C ASP A 85 11.03 -13.70 3.27
N ILE A 86 10.20 -12.87 3.88
CA ILE A 86 9.54 -11.73 3.25
C ILE A 86 10.52 -10.77 2.55
N GLN A 87 11.76 -10.62 3.05
CA GLN A 87 12.75 -9.76 2.41
C GLN A 87 13.23 -10.38 1.10
N LYS A 88 13.53 -11.68 1.09
CA LYS A 88 13.93 -12.38 -0.13
C LYS A 88 12.82 -12.43 -1.16
N ILE A 89 11.58 -12.66 -0.73
CA ILE A 89 10.39 -12.64 -1.61
C ILE A 89 10.26 -11.27 -2.28
N THR A 90 10.37 -10.18 -1.52
CA THR A 90 10.37 -8.81 -2.07
C THR A 90 11.52 -8.60 -3.08
N GLN A 91 12.73 -9.05 -2.78
CA GLN A 91 13.87 -8.92 -3.69
C GLN A 91 13.71 -9.76 -4.98
N LEU A 92 13.11 -10.95 -4.89
CA LEU A 92 12.81 -11.79 -6.04
C LEU A 92 11.78 -11.11 -6.95
N ARG A 93 10.67 -10.65 -6.37
CA ARG A 93 9.66 -9.86 -7.09
C ARG A 93 10.27 -8.70 -7.84
N ASP A 94 11.03 -7.85 -7.15
CA ASP A 94 11.61 -6.64 -7.74
C ASP A 94 12.61 -6.97 -8.88
N ARG A 95 13.36 -8.07 -8.76
CA ARG A 95 14.25 -8.56 -9.83
C ARG A 95 13.48 -9.07 -11.05
N ILE A 96 12.39 -9.80 -10.84
CA ILE A 96 11.53 -10.28 -11.94
C ILE A 96 10.94 -9.10 -12.69
N GLU A 97 10.41 -8.10 -11.97
CA GLU A 97 9.88 -6.88 -12.58
C GLU A 97 10.94 -6.14 -13.41
N ALA A 98 12.14 -5.95 -12.86
CA ALA A 98 13.22 -5.29 -13.58
C ALA A 98 13.60 -6.02 -14.88
N LYS A 99 13.66 -7.36 -14.85
CA LYS A 99 13.93 -8.16 -16.05
C LYS A 99 12.83 -8.01 -17.10
N MET A 100 11.56 -8.10 -16.67
CA MET A 100 10.43 -7.91 -17.58
C MET A 100 10.50 -6.55 -18.28
N LEU A 101 10.81 -5.48 -17.54
CA LEU A 101 10.96 -4.14 -18.12
C LEU A 101 12.09 -4.07 -19.15
N CYS A 102 13.25 -4.68 -18.89
CA CYS A 102 14.33 -4.76 -19.87
C CYS A 102 13.94 -5.54 -21.13
N ASP A 103 13.14 -6.61 -20.98
CA ASP A 103 12.67 -7.40 -22.12
C ASP A 103 11.67 -6.62 -23.01
N PHE A 104 10.97 -5.62 -22.46
CA PHE A 104 10.07 -4.73 -23.22
C PHE A 104 10.79 -3.59 -23.97
N GLU A 105 12.04 -3.29 -23.61
CA GLU A 105 12.83 -2.22 -24.23
C GLU A 105 13.59 -2.69 -25.49
N ASN A 106 13.59 -4.00 -25.78
CA ASN A 106 14.18 -4.63 -26.97
C ASN A 106 13.12 -5.03 -27.99
#